data_AF-A0A401FP83-F1
#
_entry.id   AF-A0A401FP83-F1
#
_cell.length_a   1.000
_cell.length_b   1.000
_cell.length_c   1.000
_cell.angle_alpha   90.00
_cell.angle_beta   90.00
_cell.angle_gamma   90.00
#
_symmetry.space_group_name_H-M   'P 1'
#
loop_
_entity.id
_entity.type
_entity.pdbx_description
1 polymer ?
#
loop_
_entity_poly.entity_id
_entity_poly.type
_entity_poly.pdbx_seq_one_letter_code
_entity_poly.pdbx_strand_id
1 'polypeptide(L)'
;MLLDQIFEDSLMKVDDISSANLYDHPFKMIAEVKSSSLHDVIFFQAKDKEFVTEFFNFFIDKILQRDDQVDELTKYFFIGRVRAVTMWIQRTKQNYDIFKDYDELDRIFESGK
;
A
#
# COMPACT_ATOMS: atom_id res chain seq x y z
N MET A 1 11.31 -14.35 2.52
CA MET A 1 11.91 -13.43 1.51
C MET A 1 12.20 -12.09 2.19
N LEU A 2 13.13 -11.25 1.72
CA LEU A 2 13.47 -9.98 2.39
C LEU A 2 12.20 -9.13 2.65
N LEU A 3 11.33 -9.00 1.63
CA LEU A 3 10.04 -8.29 1.74
C LEU A 3 9.11 -8.87 2.82
N ASP A 4 9.05 -10.19 3.02
CA ASP A 4 8.23 -10.79 4.09
C ASP A 4 8.67 -10.29 5.46
N GLN A 5 9.97 -10.29 5.69
CA GLN A 5 10.58 -9.87 6.95
C GLN A 5 10.37 -8.38 7.18
N ILE A 6 10.43 -7.58 6.10
CA ILE A 6 10.12 -6.13 6.11
C ILE A 6 8.67 -5.90 6.51
N PHE A 7 7.76 -6.62 5.87
CA PHE A 7 6.34 -6.46 6.08
C PHE A 7 5.98 -6.85 7.50
N GLU A 8 6.47 -8.00 7.97
CA GLU A 8 6.27 -8.46 9.34
C GLU A 8 6.88 -7.50 10.37
N ASP A 9 8.13 -7.06 10.22
CA ASP A 9 8.78 -6.15 11.19
C ASP A 9 8.14 -4.75 11.21
N SER A 10 7.61 -4.28 10.08
CA SER A 10 6.94 -2.99 9.98
C SER A 10 5.53 -3.06 10.54
N LEU A 11 4.79 -4.13 10.25
CA LEU A 11 3.37 -4.26 10.59
C LEU A 11 3.07 -5.01 11.89
N MET A 12 4.04 -5.71 12.47
CA MET A 12 3.95 -6.23 13.84
C MET A 12 4.37 -5.18 14.88
N LYS A 13 4.99 -4.07 14.47
CA LYS A 13 5.29 -2.95 15.37
C LYS A 13 4.17 -1.92 15.43
N VAL A 14 3.31 -1.87 14.40
CA VAL A 14 2.08 -1.08 14.47
C VAL A 14 0.97 -1.99 15.01
N ASP A 15 1.02 -2.24 16.32
CA ASP A 15 0.08 -3.08 17.08
C ASP A 15 -1.40 -2.56 17.06
N ASP A 16 -1.71 -1.52 16.28
CA ASP A 16 -2.99 -0.81 16.32
C ASP A 16 -3.63 -0.58 14.93
N ILE A 17 -3.07 -1.16 13.85
CA ILE A 17 -3.77 -1.17 12.56
C ILE A 17 -4.76 -2.31 12.58
N SER A 18 -5.97 -2.03 13.07
CA SER A 18 -7.11 -2.90 12.79
C SER A 18 -7.20 -3.11 11.28
N SER A 19 -7.57 -4.31 10.84
CA SER A 19 -7.75 -4.55 9.41
C SER A 19 -8.81 -3.66 8.78
N ALA A 20 -9.73 -3.09 9.58
CA ALA A 20 -10.64 -2.03 9.15
C ALA A 20 -9.89 -0.77 8.66
N ASN A 21 -8.88 -0.30 9.40
CA ASN A 21 -8.06 0.86 9.00
C ASN A 21 -7.32 0.65 7.67
N LEU A 22 -7.08 -0.60 7.28
CA LEU A 22 -6.38 -0.94 6.05
C LEU A 22 -7.28 -0.86 4.82
N TYR A 23 -8.53 -1.34 4.92
CA TYR A 23 -9.50 -1.20 3.84
C TYR A 23 -9.96 0.24 3.66
N ASP A 24 -9.78 1.08 4.70
CA ASP A 24 -10.09 2.51 4.67
C ASP A 24 -8.89 3.35 4.19
N HIS A 25 -7.66 3.02 4.62
CA HIS A 25 -6.45 3.81 4.38
C HIS A 25 -5.25 3.00 3.85
N PRO A 26 -5.33 2.40 2.66
CA PRO A 26 -4.28 1.54 2.11
C PRO A 26 -2.94 2.26 1.85
N PHE A 27 -2.95 3.53 1.45
CA PHE A 27 -1.73 4.27 1.11
C PHE A 27 -0.96 4.73 2.34
N LYS A 28 -1.66 5.05 3.44
CA LYS A 28 -1.01 5.32 4.73
C LYS A 28 -0.18 4.14 5.19
N MET A 29 -0.72 2.93 5.05
CA MET A 29 -0.02 1.72 5.44
C MET A 29 1.18 1.41 4.55
N ILE A 30 1.13 1.76 3.25
CA ILE A 30 2.29 1.72 2.35
C ILE A 30 3.40 2.67 2.82
N ALA A 31 3.02 3.90 3.21
CA ALA A 31 3.97 4.88 3.72
C ALA A 31 4.61 4.44 5.05
N GLU A 32 3.85 3.79 5.93
CA GLU A 32 4.35 3.23 7.19
C GLU A 32 5.38 2.12 6.96
N VAL A 33 5.18 1.24 5.97
CA VAL A 33 6.21 0.26 5.57
C VAL A 33 7.50 0.95 5.10
N LYS A 34 7.41 2.10 4.42
CA LYS A 34 8.58 2.91 4.06
C LYS A 34 9.23 3.61 5.26
N SER A 35 8.51 3.84 6.35
CA SER A 35 9.08 4.45 7.57
C SER A 35 9.87 3.46 8.44
N SER A 36 9.93 2.20 8.04
CA SER A 36 10.68 1.13 8.71
C SER A 36 12.20 1.27 8.55
N SER A 37 12.93 0.32 9.14
CA SER A 37 14.40 0.18 9.05
C SER A 37 14.97 0.14 7.62
N LEU A 38 14.11 0.06 6.59
CA LEU A 38 14.49 -0.03 5.19
C LEU A 38 14.01 1.17 4.36
N HIS A 39 13.70 2.28 5.02
CA HIS A 39 13.42 3.58 4.39
C HIS A 39 14.38 3.89 3.26
N ASP A 40 15.69 3.79 3.51
CA ASP A 40 16.72 4.16 2.53
C ASP A 40 16.70 3.27 1.29
N VAL A 41 16.40 1.97 1.46
CA VAL A 41 16.29 1.01 0.33
C VAL A 41 15.04 1.30 -0.50
N ILE A 42 13.89 1.46 0.15
CA ILE A 42 12.62 1.77 -0.52
C ILE A 42 12.71 3.15 -1.19
N PHE A 43 13.31 4.13 -0.53
CA PHE A 43 13.52 5.47 -1.08
C PHE A 43 14.44 5.46 -2.30
N PHE A 44 15.53 4.70 -2.25
CA PHE A 44 16.44 4.55 -3.38
C PHE A 44 15.75 3.91 -4.59
N GLN A 45 14.93 2.89 -4.35
CA GLN A 45 14.23 2.13 -5.40
C GLN A 45 12.90 2.75 -5.84
N ALA A 46 12.39 3.80 -5.17
CA ALA A 46 11.08 4.40 -5.44
C ALA A 46 10.91 4.97 -6.87
N LYS A 47 12.01 5.17 -7.60
CA LYS A 47 11.99 5.62 -9.01
C LYS A 47 11.99 4.46 -10.01
N ASP A 48 12.28 3.25 -9.55
CA ASP A 48 12.21 2.04 -10.35
C ASP A 48 10.76 1.56 -10.43
N LYS A 49 10.21 1.58 -11.64
CA LYS A 49 8.81 1.21 -11.89
C LYS A 49 8.53 -0.26 -11.64
N GLU A 50 9.51 -1.12 -11.88
CA GLU A 50 9.38 -2.56 -11.66
C GLU A 50 9.36 -2.83 -10.16
N PHE A 51 10.29 -2.21 -9.40
CA PHE A 51 10.28 -2.29 -7.95
C PHE A 51 8.96 -1.79 -7.34
N VAL A 52 8.46 -0.62 -7.76
CA VAL A 52 7.19 -0.07 -7.24
C VAL A 52 6.03 -1.01 -7.53
N THR A 53 6.01 -1.64 -8.71
CA THR A 53 4.96 -2.59 -9.10
C THR A 53 5.01 -3.86 -8.24
N GLU A 54 6.18 -4.45 -8.08
CA GLU A 54 6.36 -5.67 -7.29
C GLU A 54 6.15 -5.43 -5.79
N PHE A 55 6.58 -4.29 -5.27
CA PHE A 55 6.29 -3.88 -3.90
C PHE A 55 4.78 -3.77 -3.66
N PHE A 56 4.04 -3.20 -4.63
CA PHE A 56 2.58 -3.12 -4.55
C PHE A 56 1.90 -4.49 -4.60
N ASN A 57 2.31 -5.36 -5.52
CA ASN A 57 1.77 -6.72 -5.61
C ASN A 57 1.98 -7.46 -4.29
N PHE A 58 3.21 -7.40 -3.76
CA PHE A 58 3.56 -7.98 -2.48
C PHE A 58 2.71 -7.42 -1.32
N PHE A 59 2.53 -6.10 -1.26
CA PHE A 59 1.71 -5.44 -0.24
C PHE A 59 0.26 -5.93 -0.28
N ILE A 60 -0.35 -5.97 -1.47
CA ILE A 60 -1.70 -6.49 -1.67
C ILE A 60 -1.80 -7.97 -1.25
N ASP A 61 -0.86 -8.81 -1.69
CA ASP A 61 -0.88 -10.24 -1.38
C ASP A 61 -0.83 -10.48 0.13
N LYS A 62 -0.01 -9.71 0.84
CA LYS A 62 0.10 -9.82 2.30
C LYS A 62 -1.14 -9.35 3.03
N ILE A 63 -1.82 -8.33 2.52
CA ILE A 63 -3.10 -7.88 3.05
C ILE A 63 -4.16 -8.97 2.93
N LEU A 64 -4.28 -9.54 1.74
CA LEU A 64 -5.28 -10.57 1.45
C LEU A 64 -5.05 -11.85 2.26
N GLN A 65 -3.80 -12.13 2.61
CA GLN A 65 -3.40 -13.26 3.47
C GLN A 65 -3.68 -13.03 4.97
N ARG A 66 -3.83 -11.78 5.42
CA ARG A 66 -3.94 -11.46 6.85
C ARG A 66 -5.36 -11.44 7.38
N ASP A 67 -6.35 -11.21 6.51
CA ASP A 67 -7.73 -10.99 6.93
C ASP A 67 -8.70 -12.03 6.34
N ASP A 68 -8.88 -13.12 7.08
CA ASP A 68 -9.85 -14.17 6.80
C ASP A 68 -11.30 -13.73 7.07
N GLN A 69 -11.51 -12.59 7.74
CA GLN A 69 -12.85 -12.11 8.13
C GLN A 69 -13.50 -11.20 7.09
N VAL A 70 -12.75 -10.73 6.09
CA VAL A 70 -13.27 -9.89 5.01
C VAL A 70 -13.71 -10.76 3.82
N ASP A 71 -14.90 -10.49 3.31
CA ASP A 71 -15.48 -11.25 2.21
C ASP A 71 -14.74 -11.01 0.88
N GLU A 72 -14.82 -11.99 -0.01
CA GLU A 72 -14.12 -11.98 -1.31
C GLU A 72 -14.51 -10.81 -2.22
N LEU A 73 -15.74 -10.30 -2.11
CA LEU A 73 -16.19 -9.17 -2.94
C LEU A 73 -15.54 -7.87 -2.46
N THR A 74 -15.44 -7.67 -1.14
CA THR A 74 -14.70 -6.55 -0.56
C THR A 74 -13.21 -6.60 -0.93
N LYS A 75 -12.59 -7.77 -0.86
CA LYS A 75 -11.21 -7.99 -1.34
C LYS A 75 -11.05 -7.62 -2.82
N TYR A 76 -11.98 -8.05 -3.68
CA TYR A 76 -11.97 -7.73 -5.11
C TYR A 76 -12.00 -6.21 -5.36
N PHE A 77 -12.93 -5.49 -4.72
CA PHE A 77 -13.04 -4.03 -4.90
C PHE A 77 -11.82 -3.29 -4.36
N PHE A 78 -11.29 -3.74 -3.23
CA PHE A 78 -10.08 -3.17 -2.65
C PHE A 78 -8.89 -3.23 -3.62
N ILE A 79 -8.57 -4.42 -4.14
CA ILE A 79 -7.49 -4.62 -5.11
C ILE A 79 -7.69 -3.72 -6.34
N GLY A 80 -8.92 -3.69 -6.86
CA GLY A 80 -9.28 -2.89 -8.01
C GLY A 80 -9.05 -1.39 -7.80
N ARG A 81 -9.47 -0.85 -6.65
CA ARG A 81 -9.34 0.59 -6.33
C ARG A 81 -7.88 0.99 -6.11
N VAL A 82 -7.10 0.21 -5.36
CA VAL A 82 -5.66 0.51 -5.15
C VAL A 82 -4.91 0.49 -6.49
N ARG A 83 -5.19 -0.49 -7.36
CA ARG A 83 -4.61 -0.54 -8.72
C ARG A 83 -5.06 0.63 -9.59
N ALA A 84 -6.32 1.04 -9.49
CA ALA A 84 -6.84 2.16 -10.29
C ALA A 84 -6.14 3.49 -9.94
N VAL A 85 -5.96 3.80 -8.65
CA VAL A 85 -5.28 5.02 -8.20
C VAL A 85 -3.82 5.02 -8.68
N THR A 86 -3.09 3.93 -8.48
CA THR A 86 -1.68 3.83 -8.89
C THR A 86 -1.52 3.92 -10.41
N MET A 87 -2.38 3.25 -11.18
CA MET A 87 -2.39 3.36 -12.64
C MET A 87 -2.74 4.77 -13.10
N TRP A 88 -3.69 5.45 -12.47
CA TRP A 88 -4.07 6.82 -12.80
C TRP A 88 -2.90 7.79 -12.63
N ILE A 89 -2.17 7.72 -11.50
CA ILE A 89 -0.96 8.51 -11.25
C ILE A 89 0.04 8.29 -12.37
N GLN A 90 0.35 7.02 -12.68
CA GLN A 90 1.35 6.66 -13.70
C GLN A 90 0.95 7.10 -15.11
N ARG A 91 -0.31 6.92 -15.50
CA ARG A 91 -0.81 7.18 -16.86
C ARG A 91 -1.03 8.65 -17.13
N THR A 92 -1.48 9.40 -16.13
CA THR A 92 -1.75 10.85 -16.26
C THR A 92 -0.59 11.72 -15.80
N LYS A 93 0.48 11.11 -15.27
CA LYS A 93 1.67 11.80 -14.74
C LYS A 93 1.33 12.78 -13.62
N GLN A 94 0.39 12.40 -12.74
CA GLN A 94 0.14 13.18 -11.53
C GLN A 94 1.43 13.26 -10.70
N ASN A 95 1.59 14.38 -9.99
CA ASN A 95 2.72 14.59 -9.10
C ASN A 95 2.43 14.02 -7.69
N TYR A 96 1.96 12.77 -7.64
CA TYR A 96 1.74 12.05 -6.39
C TYR A 96 2.83 11.00 -6.18
N ASP A 97 3.45 11.03 -4.99
CA ASP A 97 4.33 10.01 -4.45
C ASP A 97 3.51 9.15 -3.48
N ILE A 98 3.25 7.91 -3.89
CA ILE A 98 2.50 6.90 -3.12
C ILE A 98 2.99 6.67 -1.69
N PHE A 99 4.22 7.09 -1.40
CA PHE A 99 4.84 6.94 -0.10
C PHE A 99 4.89 8.21 0.73
N LYS A 100 4.46 9.36 0.18
CA LYS A 100 4.49 10.66 0.86
C LYS A 100 3.13 11.32 0.90
N ASP A 101 2.37 11.21 -0.17
CA ASP A 101 1.07 11.88 -0.35
C ASP A 101 -0.08 10.97 0.10
N TYR A 102 0.16 10.09 1.08
CA TYR A 102 -0.75 9.02 1.45
C TYR A 102 -2.10 9.53 1.96
N ASP A 103 -2.16 10.62 2.73
CA ASP A 103 -3.41 11.21 3.21
C ASP A 103 -4.33 11.69 2.08
N GLU A 104 -3.75 12.13 0.96
CA GLU A 104 -4.52 12.56 -0.20
C GLU A 104 -4.92 11.35 -1.04
N LEU A 105 -4.03 10.38 -1.21
CA LEU A 105 -4.31 9.15 -1.95
C LEU A 105 -5.36 8.28 -1.27
N ASP A 106 -5.40 8.24 0.06
CA ASP A 106 -6.47 7.58 0.82
C ASP A 106 -7.81 8.31 0.67
N ARG A 107 -7.81 9.64 0.62
CA ARG A 107 -9.03 10.41 0.30
C ARG A 107 -9.54 10.15 -1.12
N ILE A 108 -8.64 10.08 -2.11
CA ILE A 108 -9.00 9.71 -3.48
C ILE A 108 -9.50 8.27 -3.53
N PHE A 109 -8.83 7.38 -2.79
CA PHE A 109 -9.24 5.99 -2.66
C PHE A 109 -10.65 5.89 -2.13
N GLU A 110 -11.01 6.54 -1.02
CA GLU A 110 -12.34 6.48 -0.40
C GLU A 110 -13.42 7.17 -1.23
N SER A 111 -13.16 8.40 -1.68
CA SER A 111 -14.18 9.28 -2.24
C SER A 111 -14.31 9.21 -3.77
N GLY A 112 -13.27 8.72 -4.45
CA GLY A 112 -13.16 8.75 -5.91
C GLY A 112 -13.08 10.17 -6.50
N LYS A 113 -12.77 11.17 -5.67
CA LYS A 113 -12.67 12.59 -6.04
C LYS A 113 -11.30 13.15 -5.70
#